data_AF-A0A7W6Q2Z6-F1
#
_entry.id   AF-A0A7W6Q2Z6-F1
#
_cell.length_a   1.000
_cell.length_b   1.000
_cell.length_c   1.000
_cell.angle_alpha   90.00
_cell.angle_beta   90.00
_cell.angle_gamma   90.00
#
_symmetry.space_group_name_H-M   'P 1'
#
loop_
_entity.id
_entity.type
_entity.pdbx_description
1 polymer ?
#
loop_
_entity_poly.entity_id
_entity_poly.type
_entity_poly.pdbx_seq_one_letter_code
_entity_poly.pdbx_strand_id
1 'polypeptide(L)'
;MFLIGLSFIANIVITAAVSLGIWRNHPGMTEIYGPDAPARRILACIYTTIGLISLYGFIQMCLGNTETARTIGFTLFPLQIIYKLMTARALWIMHPVVLANLGVAALLALTLLGAV
;
A
#
# COMPACT_ATOMS: atom_id res chain seq x y z
N MET A 1 4.83 -1.28 -18.18
CA MET A 1 5.78 -0.35 -17.52
C MET A 1 5.05 0.78 -16.81
N PHE A 2 4.28 1.61 -17.52
CA PHE A 2 3.56 2.74 -16.92
C PHE A 2 2.67 2.38 -15.71
N LEU A 3 1.81 1.36 -15.83
CA LEU A 3 0.94 0.91 -14.73
C LEU A 3 1.70 0.40 -13.50
N ILE A 4 2.86 -0.25 -13.69
CA ILE A 4 3.73 -0.71 -12.61
C ILE A 4 4.32 0.49 -11.87
N GLY A 5 4.83 1.47 -12.62
CA GLY A 5 5.31 2.74 -12.05
C GLY A 5 4.23 3.47 -11.26
N LEU A 6 3.04 3.61 -11.84
CA LEU A 6 1.89 4.25 -11.19
C LEU A 6 1.50 3.51 -9.90
N SER A 7 1.50 2.18 -9.92
CA SER A 7 1.22 1.36 -8.73
C SER A 7 2.27 1.53 -7.63
N PHE A 8 3.56 1.61 -7.97
CA PHE A 8 4.58 1.92 -6.98
C PHE A 8 4.41 3.31 -6.41
N ILE A 9 4.18 4.34 -7.24
CA ILE A 9 3.94 5.71 -6.78
C ILE A 9 2.73 5.76 -5.84
N ALA A 10 1.61 5.14 -6.23
CA ALA A 10 0.41 5.08 -5.40
C ALA A 10 0.71 4.43 -4.04
N ASN A 11 1.42 3.30 -4.02
CA ASN A 11 1.82 2.66 -2.76
C ASN A 11 2.70 3.57 -1.92
N ILE A 12 3.72 4.22 -2.49
CA ILE A 12 4.62 5.13 -1.78
C ILE A 12 3.82 6.27 -1.13
N VAL A 13 3.01 6.99 -1.92
CA VAL A 13 2.25 8.15 -1.44
C VAL A 13 1.26 7.75 -0.36
N ILE A 14 0.46 6.71 -0.59
CA ILE A 14 -0.59 6.29 0.34
C ILE A 14 0.01 5.77 1.63
N THR A 15 1.01 4.87 1.54
CA THR A 15 1.61 4.29 2.75
C THR A 15 2.43 5.31 3.54
N ALA A 16 3.10 6.25 2.88
CA ALA A 16 3.78 7.36 3.56
C ALA A 16 2.79 8.29 4.27
N ALA A 17 1.66 8.63 3.62
CA ALA A 17 0.65 9.48 4.24
C ALA A 17 0.03 8.81 5.47
N VAL A 18 -0.33 7.53 5.37
CA VAL A 18 -0.91 6.78 6.50
C VAL A 18 0.12 6.57 7.61
N SER A 19 1.33 6.12 7.29
CA SER A 19 2.36 5.90 8.31
C SER A 19 2.71 7.20 9.01
N LEU A 20 2.93 8.30 8.27
CA LEU A 20 3.24 9.61 8.85
C LEU A 20 2.12 10.13 9.75
N GLY A 21 0.86 9.97 9.33
CA GLY A 21 -0.30 10.32 10.14
C GLY A 21 -0.34 9.54 11.45
N ILE A 22 -0.06 8.24 11.42
CA ILE A 22 0.00 7.40 12.62
C ILE A 22 1.18 7.80 13.51
N TRP A 23 2.38 7.98 12.94
CA TRP A 23 3.60 8.38 13.67
C TRP A 23 3.43 9.73 14.38
N ARG A 24 2.70 10.66 13.75
CA ARG A 24 2.36 11.97 14.33
C ARG A 24 1.16 11.94 15.26
N ASN A 25 0.52 10.77 15.46
CA ASN A 25 -0.70 10.62 16.23
C ASN A 25 -1.78 11.65 15.81
N HIS A 26 -1.97 11.83 14.50
CA HIS A 26 -2.93 12.81 13.98
C HIS A 26 -4.35 12.49 14.47
N PRO A 27 -5.18 13.48 14.88
CA PRO A 27 -6.52 13.22 15.43
C PRO A 27 -7.41 12.36 14.54
N GLY A 28 -7.38 12.59 13.22
CA GLY A 28 -8.13 11.77 12.25
C GLY A 28 -7.68 10.30 12.19
N MET A 29 -6.47 9.96 12.62
CA MET A 29 -6.04 8.56 12.74
C MET A 29 -6.67 7.88 13.95
N THR A 30 -7.02 8.62 15.00
CA THR A 30 -7.73 8.06 16.15
C THR A 30 -9.16 7.70 15.81
N GLU A 31 -9.84 8.52 15.01
CA GLU A 31 -11.19 8.24 14.51
C GLU A 31 -11.22 7.00 13.61
N ILE A 32 -10.21 6.82 12.76
CA ILE A 32 -10.19 5.78 11.73
C ILE A 32 -9.56 4.47 12.21
N TYR A 33 -8.47 4.54 12.99
CA TYR A 33 -7.67 3.38 13.40
C TYR A 33 -7.72 3.11 14.92
N GLY A 34 -8.51 3.88 15.67
CA GLY A 34 -8.58 3.79 17.12
C GLY A 34 -7.42 4.51 17.83
N PRO A 35 -7.37 4.47 19.17
CA PRO A 35 -6.42 5.23 20.00
C PRO A 35 -4.96 4.85 19.74
N ASP A 36 -4.03 5.66 20.28
CA ASP A 36 -2.59 5.37 20.19
C ASP A 36 -2.21 4.13 21.00
N ALA A 37 -2.25 2.99 20.33
CA ALA A 37 -1.95 1.69 20.90
C ALA A 37 -0.75 1.05 20.17
N PRO A 38 -0.04 0.10 20.82
CA PRO A 38 1.05 -0.64 20.20
C PRO A 38 0.69 -1.25 18.84
N ALA A 39 -0.53 -1.79 18.70
CA ALA A 39 -1.03 -2.35 17.45
C ALA A 39 -1.03 -1.32 16.30
N ARG A 40 -1.42 -0.07 16.57
CA ARG A 40 -1.44 1.01 15.58
C ARG A 40 -0.03 1.40 15.14
N ARG A 41 0.94 1.38 16.06
CA ARG A 41 2.35 1.64 15.75
C ARG A 41 2.99 0.50 14.93
N ILE A 42 2.65 -0.76 15.23
CA ILE A 42 3.04 -1.90 14.40
C ILE A 42 2.49 -1.76 12.98
N LEU A 43 1.24 -1.33 12.85
CA LEU A 43 0.63 -1.05 11.55
C LEU A 43 1.38 0.05 10.78
N ALA A 44 1.81 1.13 11.46
CA ALA A 44 2.64 2.15 10.84
C ALA A 44 3.98 1.61 10.32
N CYS A 45 4.61 0.70 11.06
CA CYS A 45 5.83 0.00 10.60
C CYS A 45 5.56 -0.81 9.33
N ILE A 46 4.45 -1.57 9.29
CA ILE A 46 4.06 -2.34 8.10
C ILE A 46 3.86 -1.42 6.90
N TYR A 47 3.11 -0.33 7.05
CA TYR A 47 2.93 0.64 5.97
C TYR A 47 4.25 1.26 5.53
N THR A 48 5.12 1.63 6.47
CA THR A 48 6.45 2.16 6.16
C THR A 48 7.27 1.16 5.35
N THR A 49 7.28 -0.11 5.73
CA THR A 49 7.98 -1.18 5.00
C THR A 49 7.44 -1.34 3.58
N ILE A 50 6.12 -1.36 3.40
CA ILE A 50 5.50 -1.45 2.07
C ILE A 50 5.91 -0.24 1.21
N GLY A 51 5.92 0.96 1.79
CA GLY A 51 6.34 2.18 1.12
C GLY A 51 7.80 2.14 0.70
N LEU A 52 8.71 1.68 1.56
CA LEU A 52 10.13 1.57 1.27
C LEU A 52 10.44 0.53 0.18
N ILE A 53 9.79 -0.64 0.23
CA ILE A 53 9.94 -1.66 -0.83
C ILE A 53 9.38 -1.14 -2.16
N SER A 54 8.25 -0.41 -2.12
CA SER A 54 7.67 0.21 -3.31
C SER A 54 8.58 1.30 -3.89
N LEU A 55 9.20 2.11 -3.03
CA LEU A 55 10.19 3.11 -3.42
C LEU A 55 11.41 2.47 -4.08
N TYR A 56 11.93 1.39 -3.49
CA TYR A 56 13.03 0.63 -4.07
C TYR A 56 12.66 0.08 -5.45
N GLY A 57 11.49 -0.55 -5.61
CA GLY A 57 11.00 -1.04 -6.91
C GLY A 57 10.87 0.07 -7.95
N PHE A 58 10.38 1.25 -7.55
CA PHE A 58 10.29 2.42 -8.42
C PHE A 58 11.65 2.96 -8.85
N ILE A 59 12.61 3.05 -7.92
CA ILE A 59 13.99 3.49 -8.23
C ILE A 59 14.63 2.52 -9.22
N GLN A 60 14.51 1.21 -9.01
CA GLN A 60 15.05 0.20 -9.93
C GLN A 60 14.45 0.36 -11.34
N MET A 61 13.16 0.65 -11.44
CA MET A 61 12.52 0.93 -12.73
C MET A 61 13.11 2.19 -13.40
N CYS A 62 13.35 3.26 -12.64
CA CYS A 62 13.94 4.50 -13.16
C CYS A 62 15.40 4.33 -13.61
N LEU A 63 16.14 3.40 -12.99
CA LEU A 63 17.50 3.03 -13.37
C LEU A 63 17.57 2.07 -14.56
N GLY A 64 16.42 1.66 -15.12
CA GLY A 64 16.34 0.72 -16.25
C GLY A 64 16.37 -0.76 -15.84
N ASN A 65 16.44 -1.07 -14.55
CA ASN A 65 16.39 -2.45 -14.01
C ASN A 65 14.95 -2.97 -13.95
N THR A 66 14.30 -3.02 -15.11
CA THR A 66 12.87 -3.28 -15.25
C THR A 66 12.45 -4.68 -14.79
N GLU A 67 13.33 -5.66 -14.93
CA GLU A 67 13.06 -7.03 -14.48
C GLU A 67 12.99 -7.11 -12.95
N THR A 68 13.95 -6.49 -12.25
CA THR A 68 13.95 -6.40 -10.78
C THR A 68 12.70 -5.71 -10.27
N ALA A 69 12.33 -4.57 -10.88
CA ALA A 69 11.09 -3.86 -10.54
C ALA A 69 9.84 -4.72 -10.75
N ARG A 70 9.80 -5.51 -11.84
CA ARG A 70 8.69 -6.42 -12.14
C ARG A 70 8.61 -7.56 -11.12
N THR A 71 9.73 -8.16 -10.73
CA THR A 71 9.79 -9.20 -9.68
C THR A 71 9.31 -8.68 -8.33
N ILE A 72 9.69 -7.45 -7.96
CA ILE A 72 9.20 -6.79 -6.74
C ILE A 72 7.68 -6.60 -6.84
N GLY A 73 7.18 -6.07 -7.96
CA GLY A 73 5.75 -5.85 -8.18
C GLY A 73 4.94 -7.15 -8.11
N PHE A 74 5.40 -8.22 -8.76
CA PHE A 74 4.74 -9.53 -8.74
C PHE A 74 4.76 -10.22 -7.38
N THR A 75 5.70 -9.88 -6.51
CA THR A 75 5.69 -10.38 -5.13
C THR A 75 4.80 -9.52 -4.24
N LEU A 76 4.99 -8.19 -4.31
CA LEU A 76 4.38 -7.25 -3.36
C LEU A 76 2.90 -6.99 -3.65
N PHE A 77 2.49 -6.90 -4.92
CA PHE A 77 1.13 -6.50 -5.28
C PHE A 77 0.09 -7.57 -4.93
N PRO A 78 0.29 -8.87 -5.21
CA PRO A 78 -0.67 -9.90 -4.79
C PRO A 78 -0.85 -9.95 -3.28
N LEU A 79 0.23 -9.88 -2.50
CA LEU A 79 0.18 -9.80 -1.04
C LEU A 79 -0.67 -8.61 -0.59
N GLN A 80 -0.48 -7.46 -1.25
CA GLN A 80 -1.27 -6.27 -0.94
C GLN A 80 -2.75 -6.41 -1.27
N ILE A 81 -3.08 -6.99 -2.42
CA ILE A 81 -4.47 -7.25 -2.82
C ILE A 81 -5.14 -8.14 -1.79
N ILE A 82 -4.51 -9.26 -1.41
CA ILE A 82 -5.06 -10.21 -0.44
C ILE A 82 -5.31 -9.53 0.91
N TYR A 83 -4.32 -8.84 1.48
CA TYR A 83 -4.51 -8.18 2.78
C TYR A 83 -5.63 -7.12 2.72
N LYS A 84 -5.70 -6.35 1.63
CA LYS A 84 -6.72 -5.29 1.46
C LYS A 84 -8.13 -5.87 1.36
N LEU A 85 -8.30 -6.98 0.64
CA LEU A 85 -9.57 -7.71 0.58
C LEU A 85 -9.92 -8.33 1.94
N MET A 86 -8.95 -8.90 2.66
CA MET A 86 -9.18 -9.39 4.02
C MET A 86 -9.58 -8.26 4.99
N THR A 87 -9.07 -7.04 4.79
CA THR A 87 -9.46 -5.87 5.58
C THR A 87 -10.95 -5.55 5.40
N ALA A 88 -11.50 -5.73 4.20
CA ALA A 88 -12.94 -5.55 3.94
C ALA A 88 -13.82 -6.58 4.67
N ARG A 89 -13.26 -7.75 5.01
CA ARG A 89 -13.94 -8.77 5.83
C ARG A 89 -13.77 -8.52 7.33
N ALA A 90 -12.61 -8.00 7.75
CA ALA A 90 -12.33 -7.69 9.15
C ALA A 90 -13.06 -6.43 9.63
N LEU A 91 -13.28 -5.48 8.73
CA LEU A 91 -13.99 -4.23 8.99
C LEU A 91 -15.33 -4.18 8.23
N TRP A 92 -16.12 -3.15 8.47
CA TRP A 92 -17.32 -2.88 7.68
C TRP A 92 -16.95 -2.30 6.30
N ILE A 93 -17.69 -2.65 5.25
CA ILE A 93 -17.30 -2.34 3.86
C ILE A 93 -17.27 -0.84 3.54
N MET A 94 -18.09 -0.05 4.25
CA MET A 94 -18.16 1.40 4.12
C MET A 94 -17.13 2.13 5.00
N HIS A 95 -16.27 1.39 5.71
CA HIS A 95 -15.19 1.99 6.47
C HIS A 95 -14.22 2.72 5.51
N PRO A 96 -13.80 3.97 5.80
CA PRO A 96 -12.98 4.76 4.87
C PRO A 96 -11.70 4.03 4.40
N VAL A 97 -11.08 3.27 5.31
CA VAL A 97 -9.88 2.46 4.99
C VAL A 97 -10.19 1.35 4.00
N VAL A 98 -11.36 0.71 4.11
CA VAL A 98 -11.77 -0.36 3.20
C VAL A 98 -11.98 0.21 1.80
N LEU A 99 -12.69 1.34 1.69
CA LEU A 99 -12.92 2.00 0.40
C LEU A 99 -11.61 2.40 -0.29
N ALA A 100 -10.67 3.02 0.45
CA ALA A 100 -9.35 3.34 -0.07
C ALA A 100 -8.57 2.07 -0.48
N ASN A 101 -8.62 1.02 0.35
CA ASN A 101 -7.95 -0.24 0.08
C ASN A 101 -8.51 -0.95 -1.16
N LEU A 102 -9.83 -0.93 -1.38
CA LEU A 102 -10.45 -1.50 -2.57
C LEU A 102 -10.03 -0.74 -3.85
N GLY A 103 -9.97 0.59 -3.79
CA GLY A 103 -9.48 1.40 -4.91
C GLY A 103 -8.04 1.05 -5.29
N VAL A 104 -7.15 0.93 -4.30
CA VAL A 104 -5.76 0.52 -4.58
C VAL A 104 -5.68 -0.94 -5.03
N ALA A 105 -6.45 -1.85 -4.43
CA ALA A 105 -6.47 -3.25 -4.84
C ALA A 105 -6.89 -3.39 -6.31
N ALA A 106 -7.86 -2.59 -6.78
CA ALA A 106 -8.25 -2.55 -8.18
C ALA A 106 -7.10 -2.07 -9.08
N LEU A 107 -6.40 -0.99 -8.72
CA LEU A 107 -5.22 -0.51 -9.47
C LEU A 107 -4.12 -1.59 -9.55
N LEU A 108 -3.83 -2.25 -8.44
CA LEU A 108 -2.82 -3.31 -8.38
C LEU A 108 -3.23 -4.53 -9.21
N ALA A 109 -4.51 -4.93 -9.16
CA ALA A 109 -5.02 -6.03 -9.96
C ALA A 109 -4.95 -5.74 -11.47
N LEU A 110 -5.36 -4.54 -11.89
CA LEU A 110 -5.23 -4.08 -13.28
C LEU A 110 -3.77 -4.05 -13.73
N THR A 111 -2.87 -3.64 -12.84
CA THR A 111 -1.43 -3.62 -13.11
C THR A 111 -0.89 -5.03 -13.32
N LEU A 112 -1.30 -6.01 -12.50
CA LEU A 112 -0.89 -7.40 -12.66
C LEU A 112 -1.46 -8.01 -13.96
N LEU A 113 -2.74 -7.79 -14.25
CA LEU A 113 -3.38 -8.26 -15.47
C LEU A 113 -2.73 -7.70 -16.73
N GLY A 114 -2.40 -6.41 -16.74
CA GLY A 114 -1.71 -5.76 -17.87
C GLY A 114 -0.19 -5.96 -17.89
N ALA A 115 0.37 -6.64 -16.88
CA ALA A 115 1.78 -6.98 -16.81
C ALA A 115 2.06 -8.46 -17.11
N VAL A 116 1.04 -9.28 -17.38
CA VAL A 116 1.20 -10.63 -17.97
C VAL A 116 1.33 -10.47 -19.49
#